data_AF-A0A7W2I3H0-F1
#
_entry.id   AF-A0A7W2I3H0-F1
#
_cell.length_a   1.000
_cell.length_b   1.000
_cell.length_c   1.000
_cell.angle_alpha   90.00
_cell.angle_beta   90.00
_cell.angle_gamma   90.00
#
_symmetry.space_group_name_H-M   'P 1'
#
loop_
_entity.id
_entity.type
_entity.pdbx_description
1 polymer ?
#
loop_
_entity_poly.entity_id
_entity_poly.type
_entity_poly.pdbx_seq_one_letter_code
_entity_poly.pdbx_strand_id
1 'polypeptide(L)'
;MNVLVISTGGTIASTANARGALVPTLTGEELVDRCGTTRQVRAIDVASLDSSSMGLAEIDMLRETVRTSLLDDSASLVITHGTDSMAETALALDLVHADPRPVVLTGAMRSADHARPDGPANLRGAIEVAASRRDTGVLVHSAGETLPARGLMKTQTTAEHAFTLTSGSPLPRPMAVPPAPLAGLNIPIIRAWAGADDALIRALGPIDGLVLEALGSGNVSACMGGAVAKLLRRGVPVVVATSVPYGEVSFAYGGAGGGSTLGDLGALPAGYLSASQARIALATALASGVNPSSLL
;
A
#
# COMPACT_ATOMS: atom_id res chain seq x y z
N MET A 1 -13.85 24.18 5.45
CA MET A 1 -13.46 23.10 4.51
C MET A 1 -14.38 21.95 4.77
N ASN A 2 -14.96 21.43 3.70
CA ASN A 2 -15.79 20.24 3.76
C ASN A 2 -14.86 19.03 3.71
N VAL A 3 -15.23 17.94 4.38
CA VAL A 3 -14.51 16.67 4.25
C VAL A 3 -15.43 15.66 3.57
N LEU A 4 -14.91 14.99 2.55
CA LEU A 4 -15.57 13.84 1.95
C LEU A 4 -14.95 12.57 2.52
N VAL A 5 -15.77 11.75 3.16
CA VAL A 5 -15.42 10.40 3.57
C VAL A 5 -15.83 9.43 2.48
N ILE A 6 -14.85 8.71 1.93
CA ILE A 6 -15.03 7.65 0.93
C ILE A 6 -14.92 6.32 1.68
N SER A 7 -16.04 5.62 1.81
CA SER A 7 -16.11 4.35 2.52
C SER A 7 -15.87 3.17 1.59
N THR A 8 -14.86 2.35 1.91
CA THR A 8 -14.55 1.10 1.19
C THR A 8 -14.86 -0.15 2.02
N GLY A 9 -15.48 0.00 3.20
CA GLY A 9 -15.70 -1.06 4.18
C GLY A 9 -14.54 -1.25 5.17
N GLY A 10 -14.09 -2.49 5.33
CA GLY A 10 -13.09 -2.88 6.33
C GLY A 10 -13.63 -3.00 7.76
N THR A 11 -12.78 -3.43 8.70
CA THR A 11 -13.15 -3.69 10.10
C THR A 11 -13.87 -2.52 10.78
N ILE A 12 -13.54 -1.28 10.40
CA ILE A 12 -14.19 -0.07 10.92
C ILE A 12 -15.70 -0.02 10.63
N ALA A 13 -16.12 -0.62 9.52
CA ALA A 13 -17.51 -0.73 9.09
C ALA A 13 -18.16 -2.08 9.44
N SER A 14 -17.41 -3.01 10.06
CA SER A 14 -17.85 -4.38 10.26
C SER A 14 -18.36 -4.64 11.67
N THR A 15 -19.38 -5.49 11.79
CA THR A 15 -19.86 -6.08 13.06
C THR A 15 -19.92 -7.60 12.95
N ALA A 16 -20.02 -8.30 14.09
CA ALA A 16 -20.20 -9.74 14.11
C ALA A 16 -21.60 -10.14 13.60
N ASN A 17 -21.65 -11.10 12.68
CA ASN A 17 -22.89 -11.76 12.31
C ASN A 17 -23.30 -12.82 13.37
N ALA A 18 -24.42 -13.51 13.16
CA ALA A 18 -24.94 -14.52 14.09
C ALA A 18 -23.97 -15.69 14.39
N ARG A 19 -22.93 -15.88 13.57
CA ARG A 19 -21.89 -16.91 13.74
C ARG A 19 -20.57 -16.34 14.29
N GLY A 20 -20.52 -15.05 14.62
CA GLY A 20 -19.33 -14.37 15.14
C GLY A 20 -18.33 -13.91 14.08
N ALA A 21 -18.61 -14.11 12.78
CA ALA A 21 -17.74 -13.62 11.71
C ALA A 21 -18.01 -12.14 11.44
N LEU A 22 -16.95 -11.36 11.24
CA LEU A 22 -17.06 -9.94 10.95
C LEU A 22 -17.49 -9.73 9.49
N VAL A 23 -18.55 -8.95 9.30
CA VAL A 23 -19.04 -8.54 7.99
C VAL A 23 -19.32 -7.05 7.99
N PRO A 24 -19.14 -6.33 6.87
CA PRO A 24 -19.50 -4.92 6.77
C PRO A 24 -21.01 -4.74 7.01
N THR A 25 -21.38 -3.90 7.96
CA THR A 25 -22.77 -3.61 8.32
C THR A 25 -23.07 -2.13 8.48
N LEU A 26 -22.05 -1.27 8.60
CA LEU A 26 -22.20 0.17 8.72
C LEU A 26 -21.90 0.86 7.38
N THR A 27 -22.75 1.83 7.04
CA THR A 27 -22.55 2.77 5.94
C THR A 27 -21.56 3.87 6.31
N GLY A 28 -21.01 4.57 5.32
CA GLY A 28 -20.14 5.73 5.55
C GLY A 28 -20.80 6.84 6.37
N GLU A 29 -22.10 7.08 6.17
CA GLU A 29 -22.87 8.06 6.95
C GLU A 29 -22.94 7.66 8.43
N GLU A 30 -23.26 6.40 8.73
CA GLU A 30 -23.28 5.90 10.11
C GLU A 30 -21.90 5.96 10.78
N LEU A 31 -20.81 5.74 10.03
CA LEU A 31 -19.45 5.90 10.55
C LEU A 31 -19.17 7.36 10.94
N VAL A 32 -19.57 8.31 10.11
CA VAL A 32 -19.42 9.74 10.37
C VAL A 32 -20.23 10.15 11.60
N ASP A 33 -21.49 9.71 11.71
CA ASP A 33 -22.35 10.01 12.86
C ASP A 33 -21.75 9.48 14.18
N ARG A 34 -21.16 8.28 14.13
CA ARG A 34 -20.54 7.64 15.31
C ARG A 34 -19.18 8.22 15.70
N CYS A 35 -18.48 8.90 14.80
CA CYS A 35 -17.13 9.40 15.09
C CYS A 35 -17.11 10.66 15.97
N GLY A 36 -18.26 11.34 16.12
CA GLY A 36 -18.40 12.52 16.96
C GLY A 36 -17.61 13.74 16.48
N THR A 37 -17.39 13.86 15.16
CA THR A 37 -16.79 15.05 14.56
C THR A 37 -17.77 16.24 14.61
N THR A 38 -17.23 17.45 14.75
CA THR A 38 -18.00 18.70 14.65
C THR A 38 -17.86 19.38 13.29
N ARG A 39 -17.06 18.79 12.38
CA ARG A 39 -16.86 19.31 11.02
C ARG A 39 -18.03 18.96 10.11
N GLN A 40 -18.20 19.74 9.05
CA GLN A 40 -19.11 19.39 7.96
C GLN A 40 -18.49 18.28 7.12
N VAL A 41 -19.11 17.11 7.18
CA VAL A 41 -18.64 15.89 6.51
C VAL A 41 -19.77 15.32 5.65
N ARG A 42 -19.44 14.94 4.42
CA ARG A 42 -20.29 14.11 3.55
C ARG A 42 -19.65 12.74 3.44
N ALA A 43 -20.44 11.69 3.39
CA ALA A 43 -19.95 10.34 3.12
C ALA A 43 -20.46 9.83 1.76
N ILE A 44 -19.68 8.98 1.11
CA ILE A 44 -20.10 8.13 -0.01
C ILE A 44 -19.56 6.73 0.22
N ASP A 45 -20.35 5.72 -0.11
CA ASP A 45 -19.92 4.31 -0.11
C ASP A 45 -19.56 3.91 -1.53
N VAL A 46 -18.29 3.57 -1.76
CA VAL A 46 -17.79 3.18 -3.09
C VAL A 46 -17.53 1.69 -3.19
N ALA A 47 -17.36 1.03 -2.04
CA ALA A 47 -17.19 -0.41 -1.97
C ALA A 47 -17.52 -0.92 -0.56
N SER A 48 -17.80 -2.22 -0.45
CA SER A 48 -17.91 -2.93 0.82
C SER A 48 -16.99 -4.15 0.76
N LEU A 49 -15.69 -3.89 0.62
CA LEU A 49 -14.68 -4.91 0.33
C LEU A 49 -13.93 -5.31 1.61
N ASP A 50 -13.59 -6.60 1.68
CA ASP A 50 -12.52 -7.06 2.55
C ASP A 50 -11.19 -6.63 1.92
N SER A 51 -10.33 -5.94 2.68
CA SER A 51 -9.01 -5.51 2.22
C SER A 51 -8.12 -6.68 1.79
N SER A 52 -8.37 -7.90 2.26
CA SER A 52 -7.68 -9.12 1.79
C SER A 52 -7.97 -9.45 0.33
N SER A 53 -9.08 -8.93 -0.22
CA SER A 53 -9.51 -9.10 -1.60
C SER A 53 -9.18 -7.88 -2.48
N MET A 54 -8.42 -6.91 -1.96
CA MET A 54 -8.01 -5.71 -2.70
C MET A 54 -7.03 -6.08 -3.82
N GLY A 55 -7.48 -5.96 -5.06
CA GLY A 55 -6.67 -6.18 -6.26
C GLY A 55 -6.30 -4.88 -6.97
N LEU A 56 -5.59 -5.00 -8.09
CA LEU A 56 -5.19 -3.85 -8.91
C LEU A 56 -6.41 -3.13 -9.53
N ALA A 57 -7.49 -3.85 -9.82
CA ALA A 57 -8.72 -3.28 -10.36
C ALA A 57 -9.46 -2.41 -9.31
N GLU A 58 -9.52 -2.86 -8.06
CA GLU A 58 -10.09 -2.08 -6.96
C GLU A 58 -9.23 -0.86 -6.63
N ILE A 59 -7.91 -0.98 -6.72
CA ILE A 59 -6.98 0.16 -6.60
C ILE A 59 -7.23 1.18 -7.72
N ASP A 60 -7.42 0.75 -8.98
CA ASP A 60 -7.75 1.65 -10.08
C ASP A 60 -9.08 2.39 -9.84
N MET A 61 -10.09 1.69 -9.33
CA MET A 61 -11.37 2.30 -8.95
C MET A 61 -11.19 3.38 -7.88
N LEU A 62 -10.37 3.13 -6.84
CA LEU A 62 -10.08 4.11 -5.80
C LEU A 62 -9.28 5.30 -6.33
N ARG A 63 -8.29 5.07 -7.20
CA ARG A 63 -7.54 6.14 -7.86
C ARG A 63 -8.47 7.08 -8.64
N GLU A 64 -9.40 6.51 -9.40
CA GLU A 64 -10.35 7.29 -10.19
C GLU A 64 -11.36 8.04 -9.31
N THR A 65 -11.82 7.40 -8.23
CA THR A 65 -12.71 8.03 -7.24
C THR A 65 -12.03 9.24 -6.58
N VAL A 66 -10.77 9.08 -6.15
CA VAL A 66 -9.97 10.16 -5.55
C VAL A 66 -9.74 11.27 -6.56
N ARG A 67 -9.29 10.94 -7.78
CA ARG A 67 -9.06 11.90 -8.85
C ARG A 67 -10.30 12.74 -9.14
N THR A 68 -11.46 12.10 -9.25
CA THR A 68 -12.74 12.79 -9.50
C THR A 68 -13.17 13.63 -8.31
N SER A 69 -13.00 13.12 -7.09
CA SER A 69 -13.37 13.84 -5.87
C SER A 69 -12.51 15.08 -5.61
N LEU A 70 -11.24 15.05 -6.02
CA LEU A 70 -10.34 16.20 -5.94
C LEU A 70 -10.69 17.31 -6.95
N LEU A 71 -11.57 17.08 -7.92
CA LEU A 71 -12.05 18.16 -8.80
C LEU A 71 -12.91 19.19 -8.06
N ASP A 72 -13.48 18.83 -6.91
CA ASP A 72 -14.13 19.78 -6.00
C ASP A 72 -13.09 20.35 -5.04
N ASP A 73 -12.57 21.55 -5.33
CA ASP A 73 -11.53 22.24 -4.55
C ASP A 73 -11.90 22.50 -3.07
N SER A 74 -13.19 22.38 -2.70
CA SER A 74 -13.67 22.64 -1.34
C SER A 74 -13.55 21.44 -0.39
N ALA A 75 -13.32 20.24 -0.93
CA ALA A 75 -13.34 18.98 -0.21
C ALA A 75 -11.94 18.43 0.08
N SER A 76 -11.61 18.19 1.36
CA SER A 76 -10.50 17.29 1.73
C SER A 76 -11.00 15.84 1.78
N LEU A 77 -10.13 14.87 1.53
CA LEU A 77 -10.54 13.47 1.40
C LEU A 77 -10.06 12.61 2.57
N VAL A 78 -10.99 11.81 3.11
CA VAL A 78 -10.70 10.71 4.03
C VAL A 78 -11.22 9.43 3.40
N ILE A 79 -10.46 8.34 3.47
CA ILE A 79 -10.87 7.03 2.98
C ILE A 79 -10.89 6.06 4.15
N THR A 80 -12.03 5.43 4.44
CA THR A 80 -12.07 4.31 5.38
C THR A 80 -11.73 3.03 4.62
N HIS A 81 -10.70 2.32 5.09
CA HIS A 81 -10.13 1.16 4.42
C HIS A 81 -9.80 0.04 5.41
N GLY A 82 -9.87 -1.21 4.96
CA GLY A 82 -9.40 -2.35 5.76
C GLY A 82 -7.89 -2.30 5.96
N THR A 83 -7.40 -2.73 7.12
CA THR A 83 -6.00 -2.49 7.52
C THR A 83 -4.99 -3.38 6.82
N ASP A 84 -5.41 -4.49 6.19
CA ASP A 84 -4.48 -5.49 5.64
C ASP A 84 -3.70 -5.00 4.43
N SER A 85 -4.36 -4.31 3.49
CA SER A 85 -3.76 -3.76 2.27
C SER A 85 -3.70 -2.23 2.24
N MET A 86 -3.97 -1.58 3.36
CA MET A 86 -4.00 -0.11 3.47
C MET A 86 -2.67 0.53 3.04
N ALA A 87 -1.53 -0.12 3.36
CA ALA A 87 -0.21 0.38 2.98
C ALA A 87 0.05 0.34 1.46
N GLU A 88 -0.49 -0.66 0.76
CA GLU A 88 -0.41 -0.74 -0.70
C GLU A 88 -1.31 0.31 -1.35
N THR A 89 -2.57 0.41 -0.92
CA THR A 89 -3.52 1.40 -1.44
C THR A 89 -3.04 2.83 -1.20
N ALA A 90 -2.50 3.11 -0.01
CA ALA A 90 -1.96 4.43 0.32
C ALA A 90 -0.85 4.83 -0.66
N LEU A 91 0.12 3.94 -0.91
CA LEU A 91 1.19 4.20 -1.87
C LEU A 91 0.64 4.32 -3.30
N ALA A 92 -0.31 3.48 -3.70
CA ALA A 92 -0.89 3.52 -5.03
C ALA A 92 -1.55 4.87 -5.32
N LEU A 93 -2.23 5.47 -4.34
CA LEU A 93 -2.82 6.79 -4.45
C LEU A 93 -1.73 7.88 -4.47
N ASP A 94 -0.71 7.77 -3.61
CA ASP A 94 0.32 8.80 -3.44
C ASP A 94 1.15 9.06 -4.71
N LEU A 95 1.34 8.02 -5.52
CA LEU A 95 2.14 8.06 -6.73
C LEU A 95 1.48 8.78 -7.91
N VAL A 96 0.17 9.07 -7.87
CA VAL A 96 -0.58 9.56 -9.04
C VAL A 96 -1.23 10.93 -8.88
N HIS A 97 -1.04 11.62 -7.74
CA HIS A 97 -1.53 12.98 -7.57
C HIS A 97 -0.54 13.90 -6.84
N ALA A 98 -0.62 15.19 -7.18
CA ALA A 98 0.16 16.26 -6.58
C ALA A 98 -0.72 17.35 -5.93
N ASP A 99 -1.99 17.03 -5.64
CA ASP A 99 -2.90 17.96 -4.97
C ASP A 99 -2.32 18.41 -3.62
N PRO A 100 -2.37 19.72 -3.30
CA PRO A 100 -1.90 20.23 -2.01
C PRO A 100 -2.77 19.73 -0.84
N ARG A 101 -4.02 19.32 -1.06
CA ARG A 101 -4.85 18.70 -0.02
C ARG A 101 -4.44 17.24 0.15
N PRO A 102 -4.24 16.78 1.38
CA PRO A 102 -3.95 15.37 1.61
C PRO A 102 -5.17 14.49 1.35
N VAL A 103 -4.88 13.25 0.98
CA VAL A 103 -5.82 12.13 1.11
C VAL A 103 -5.42 11.33 2.33
N VAL A 104 -6.33 11.14 3.29
CA VAL A 104 -6.03 10.45 4.55
C VAL A 104 -6.77 9.12 4.60
N LEU A 105 -6.05 8.00 4.59
CA LEU A 105 -6.62 6.69 4.83
C LEU A 105 -6.70 6.44 6.35
N THR A 106 -7.74 5.73 6.76
CA THR A 106 -7.94 5.31 8.15
C THR A 106 -8.71 3.99 8.18
N GLY A 107 -8.62 3.28 9.29
CA GLY A 107 -9.35 2.03 9.51
C GLY A 107 -9.53 1.74 10.98
N ALA A 108 -9.77 0.47 11.30
CA ALA A 108 -9.85 0.01 12.67
C ALA A 108 -9.23 -1.39 12.79
N MET A 109 -8.60 -1.66 13.93
CA MET A 109 -8.15 -3.00 14.31
C MET A 109 -9.25 -3.77 15.04
N ARG A 110 -10.26 -3.08 15.61
CA ARG A 110 -11.41 -3.68 16.28
C ARG A 110 -12.70 -3.34 15.55
N SER A 111 -13.62 -4.30 15.51
CA SER A 111 -14.92 -4.16 14.86
C SER A 111 -15.78 -3.07 15.50
N ALA A 112 -16.76 -2.57 14.77
CA ALA A 112 -17.61 -1.47 15.21
C ALA A 112 -18.52 -1.83 16.41
N ASP A 113 -18.80 -3.11 16.61
CA ASP A 113 -19.55 -3.66 17.76
C ASP A 113 -18.66 -4.10 18.93
N HIS A 114 -17.33 -3.97 18.80
CA HIS A 114 -16.42 -4.26 19.90
C HIS A 114 -16.69 -3.29 21.08
N ALA A 115 -16.55 -3.76 22.33
CA ALA A 115 -16.82 -2.95 23.52
C ALA A 115 -15.97 -1.67 23.63
N ARG A 116 -14.82 -1.65 22.94
CA ARG A 116 -13.89 -0.53 22.84
C ARG A 116 -13.39 -0.40 21.39
N PRO A 117 -14.22 0.12 20.46
CA PRO A 117 -13.85 0.22 19.06
C PRO A 117 -12.87 1.39 18.87
N ASP A 118 -11.82 1.22 18.08
CA ASP A 118 -10.84 2.26 17.75
C ASP A 118 -11.26 3.11 16.54
N GLY A 119 -12.14 2.57 15.69
CA GLY A 119 -12.68 3.22 14.49
C GLY A 119 -13.17 4.67 14.65
N PRO A 120 -14.06 4.97 15.62
CA PRO A 120 -14.56 6.34 15.82
C PRO A 120 -13.46 7.37 16.10
N ALA A 121 -12.46 7.01 16.91
CA ALA A 121 -11.34 7.91 17.21
C ALA A 121 -10.41 8.08 16.01
N ASN A 122 -10.10 6.98 15.30
CA ASN A 122 -9.27 7.02 14.09
C ASN A 122 -9.93 7.87 12.99
N LEU A 123 -11.23 7.69 12.73
CA LEU A 123 -11.95 8.46 11.71
C LEU A 123 -12.00 9.95 12.05
N ARG A 124 -12.29 10.31 13.31
CA ARG A 124 -12.26 11.71 13.74
C ARG A 124 -10.88 12.33 13.57
N GLY A 125 -9.82 11.62 13.97
CA GLY A 125 -8.44 12.10 13.79
C GLY A 125 -8.06 12.25 12.31
N ALA A 126 -8.46 11.30 11.46
CA ALA A 126 -8.23 11.38 10.02
C ALA A 126 -8.93 12.61 9.38
N ILE A 127 -10.16 12.88 9.79
CA ILE A 127 -10.93 14.07 9.38
C ILE A 127 -10.21 15.36 9.77
N GLU A 128 -9.69 15.44 11.00
CA GLU A 128 -8.91 16.60 11.46
C GLU A 128 -7.61 16.78 10.68
N VAL A 129 -6.87 15.69 10.42
CA VAL A 129 -5.64 15.71 9.61
C VAL A 129 -5.94 16.19 8.19
N ALA A 130 -6.98 15.64 7.55
CA ALA A 130 -7.36 15.97 6.18
C ALA A 130 -7.71 17.46 6.03
N ALA A 131 -8.34 18.04 7.05
CA ALA A 131 -8.75 19.44 7.04
C ALA A 131 -7.63 20.43 7.42
N SER A 132 -6.56 19.98 8.10
CA SER A 132 -5.53 20.86 8.67
C SER A 132 -4.18 20.83 7.95
N ARG A 133 -3.87 19.77 7.20
CA ARG A 133 -2.57 19.63 6.53
C ARG A 133 -2.62 20.01 5.06
N ARG A 134 -1.45 20.37 4.52
CA ARG A 134 -1.22 20.64 3.10
C ARG A 134 0.14 20.11 2.66
N ASP A 135 0.24 19.80 1.37
CA ASP A 135 1.47 19.39 0.69
C ASP A 135 2.14 18.13 1.29
N THR A 136 1.32 17.25 1.88
CA THR A 136 1.79 16.01 2.52
C THR A 136 1.54 14.75 1.70
N GLY A 137 0.83 14.85 0.57
CA GLY A 137 0.43 13.68 -0.22
C GLY A 137 -0.59 12.80 0.52
N VAL A 138 -0.43 11.48 0.40
CA VAL A 138 -1.28 10.50 1.08
C VAL A 138 -0.72 10.15 2.45
N LEU A 139 -1.61 10.15 3.44
CA LEU A 139 -1.31 9.82 4.83
C LEU A 139 -2.17 8.65 5.30
N VAL A 140 -1.69 7.94 6.31
CA VAL A 140 -2.48 6.99 7.10
C VAL A 140 -2.58 7.51 8.53
N HIS A 141 -3.81 7.61 9.05
CA HIS A 141 -4.08 7.96 10.44
C HIS A 141 -4.65 6.75 11.19
N SER A 142 -4.01 6.35 12.28
CA SER A 142 -4.43 5.22 13.12
C SER A 142 -3.84 5.34 14.52
N ALA A 143 -4.60 4.98 15.55
CA ALA A 143 -4.16 4.97 16.94
C ALA A 143 -3.51 6.30 17.40
N GLY A 144 -4.03 7.44 16.92
CA GLY A 144 -3.53 8.78 17.24
C GLY A 144 -2.25 9.18 16.49
N GLU A 145 -1.68 8.31 15.66
CA GLU A 145 -0.50 8.58 14.86
C GLU A 145 -0.86 8.85 13.40
N THR A 146 -0.03 9.65 12.73
CA THR A 146 -0.21 9.97 11.29
C THR A 146 1.10 9.73 10.56
N LEU A 147 1.12 8.75 9.66
CA LEU A 147 2.30 8.29 8.95
C LEU A 147 2.15 8.55 7.44
N PRO A 148 3.26 8.84 6.72
CA PRO A 148 3.25 8.93 5.26
C PRO A 148 2.98 7.57 4.62
N ALA A 149 2.44 7.57 3.40
CA ALA A 149 2.19 6.35 2.63
C ALA A 149 3.48 5.58 2.29
N ARG A 150 4.52 6.29 1.86
CA ARG A 150 5.77 5.67 1.40
C ARG A 150 6.58 5.08 2.56
N GLY A 151 6.91 3.79 2.46
CA GLY A 151 7.58 3.03 3.51
C GLY A 151 6.64 2.51 4.62
N LEU A 152 5.34 2.74 4.49
CA LEU A 152 4.36 2.24 5.48
C LEU A 152 4.24 0.72 5.41
N MET A 153 4.15 0.09 6.57
CA MET A 153 3.82 -1.33 6.70
C MET A 153 2.98 -1.63 7.94
N LYS A 154 2.12 -2.65 7.86
CA LYS A 154 1.44 -3.23 9.01
C LYS A 154 2.34 -4.26 9.69
N THR A 155 2.63 -4.08 10.98
CA THR A 155 3.51 -4.96 11.78
C THR A 155 2.80 -5.73 12.87
N GLN A 156 1.54 -5.39 13.18
CA GLN A 156 0.76 -6.07 14.21
C GLN A 156 -0.51 -6.66 13.62
N THR A 157 -0.86 -7.85 14.10
CA THR A 157 -2.10 -8.55 13.71
C THR A 157 -3.31 -8.08 14.51
N THR A 158 -3.11 -7.58 15.74
CA THR A 158 -4.21 -7.25 16.67
C THR A 158 -4.06 -5.94 17.44
N ALA A 159 -2.84 -5.43 17.63
CA ALA A 159 -2.62 -4.20 18.39
C ALA A 159 -3.11 -2.96 17.61
N GLU A 160 -3.60 -1.93 18.32
CA GLU A 160 -4.09 -0.69 17.70
C GLU A 160 -2.97 0.08 16.96
N HIS A 161 -1.78 0.14 17.56
CA HIS A 161 -0.57 0.65 16.91
C HIS A 161 0.00 -0.40 15.95
N ALA A 162 -0.70 -0.61 14.84
CA ALA A 162 -0.38 -1.66 13.87
C ALA A 162 0.57 -1.21 12.77
N PHE A 163 0.73 0.09 12.54
CA PHE A 163 1.50 0.61 11.42
C PHE A 163 2.80 1.26 11.87
N THR A 164 3.84 1.10 11.05
CA THR A 164 5.14 1.76 11.22
C THR A 164 5.77 2.04 9.86
N LEU A 165 6.93 2.69 9.85
CA LEU A 165 7.74 2.90 8.66
C LEU A 165 8.90 1.88 8.61
N THR A 166 9.24 1.44 7.40
CA THR A 166 10.40 0.60 7.10
C THR A 166 11.75 1.34 7.24
N SER A 167 11.69 2.67 7.38
CA SER A 167 12.83 3.58 7.57
C SER A 167 12.72 4.34 8.90
N GLY A 168 13.87 4.78 9.44
CA GLY A 168 13.93 5.55 10.68
C GLY A 168 13.35 6.98 10.58
N SER A 169 13.09 7.45 9.37
CA SER A 169 12.48 8.75 9.08
C SER A 169 11.60 8.67 7.83
N PRO A 170 10.63 9.60 7.65
CA PRO A 170 9.83 9.69 6.43
C PRO A 170 10.66 9.73 5.16
N LEU A 171 10.29 8.90 4.18
CA LEU A 171 10.92 8.87 2.87
C LEU A 171 10.41 10.01 1.98
N PRO A 172 11.25 10.56 1.09
CA PRO A 172 10.80 11.57 0.14
C PRO A 172 9.76 11.01 -0.83
N ARG A 173 8.73 11.80 -1.14
CA ARG A 173 7.75 11.44 -2.17
C ARG A 173 8.37 11.60 -3.56
N PRO A 174 8.24 10.62 -4.46
CA PRO A 174 8.62 10.81 -5.85
C PRO A 174 7.67 11.81 -6.52
N MET A 175 8.07 12.31 -7.70
CA MET A 175 7.16 13.10 -8.54
C MET A 175 5.96 12.24 -8.94
N ALA A 176 4.75 12.79 -8.81
CA ALA A 176 3.55 12.10 -9.24
C ALA A 176 3.60 11.81 -10.74
N VAL A 177 3.14 10.62 -11.13
CA VAL A 177 3.07 10.19 -12.53
C VAL A 177 1.62 10.24 -13.03
N PRO A 178 1.40 10.37 -14.35
CA PRO A 178 0.05 10.31 -14.91
C PRO A 178 -0.66 9.01 -14.50
N PRO A 179 -1.93 9.06 -14.08
CA PRO A 179 -2.67 7.86 -13.75
C PRO A 179 -2.85 6.98 -15.00
N ALA A 180 -2.56 5.69 -14.84
CA ALA A 180 -2.78 4.66 -15.85
C ALA A 180 -3.32 3.38 -15.18
N PRO A 181 -4.16 2.58 -15.87
CA PRO A 181 -4.74 1.36 -15.30
C PRO A 181 -3.66 0.35 -14.88
N LEU A 182 -3.74 -0.13 -13.64
CA LEU A 182 -2.94 -1.23 -13.12
C LEU A 182 -3.58 -2.59 -13.41
N ALA A 183 -4.91 -2.63 -13.53
CA ALA A 183 -5.67 -3.84 -13.73
C ALA A 183 -5.15 -4.63 -14.95
N GLY A 184 -4.91 -5.93 -14.74
CA GLY A 184 -4.39 -6.83 -15.76
C GLY A 184 -2.88 -7.04 -15.70
N LEU A 185 -2.11 -6.20 -14.98
CA LEU A 185 -0.68 -6.44 -14.78
C LEU A 185 -0.44 -7.66 -13.87
N ASN A 186 0.38 -8.58 -14.35
CA ASN A 186 0.81 -9.78 -13.63
C ASN A 186 2.22 -9.60 -13.07
N ILE A 187 2.29 -9.17 -11.81
CA ILE A 187 3.55 -8.90 -11.09
C ILE A 187 3.55 -9.72 -9.79
N PRO A 188 3.99 -10.98 -9.82
CA PRO A 188 4.07 -11.82 -8.62
C PRO A 188 5.13 -11.30 -7.65
N ILE A 189 4.91 -11.57 -6.36
CA ILE A 189 5.92 -11.46 -5.30
C ILE A 189 6.40 -12.87 -5.00
N ILE A 190 7.70 -13.13 -5.13
CA ILE A 190 8.30 -14.42 -4.74
C ILE A 190 9.27 -14.17 -3.59
N ARG A 191 9.00 -14.86 -2.48
CA ARG A 191 9.83 -14.81 -1.29
C ARG A 191 11.01 -15.77 -1.36
N ALA A 192 12.16 -15.36 -0.86
CA ALA A 192 13.28 -16.23 -0.55
C ALA A 192 13.24 -16.69 0.91
N TRP A 193 13.75 -17.90 1.15
CA TRP A 193 13.90 -18.51 2.47
C TRP A 193 15.15 -19.39 2.52
N ALA A 194 15.54 -19.85 3.70
CA ALA A 194 16.66 -20.78 3.84
C ALA A 194 16.33 -22.09 3.10
N GLY A 195 17.08 -22.38 2.04
CA GLY A 195 16.81 -23.53 1.17
C GLY A 195 15.81 -23.27 0.04
N ALA A 196 15.46 -22.01 -0.24
CA ALA A 196 14.63 -21.68 -1.40
C ALA A 196 15.32 -22.08 -2.70
N ASP A 197 14.58 -22.81 -3.54
CA ASP A 197 15.00 -23.20 -4.88
C ASP A 197 14.40 -22.25 -5.95
N ASP A 198 14.52 -22.62 -7.22
CA ASP A 198 13.99 -21.86 -8.35
C ASP A 198 12.69 -22.46 -8.94
N ALA A 199 12.06 -23.43 -8.27
CA ALA A 199 10.87 -24.11 -8.81
C ALA A 199 9.70 -23.14 -9.03
N LEU A 200 9.42 -22.26 -8.07
CA LEU A 200 8.34 -21.26 -8.18
C LEU A 200 8.59 -20.27 -9.31
N ILE A 201 9.84 -19.81 -9.49
CA ILE A 201 10.20 -18.89 -10.58
C ILE A 201 10.05 -19.57 -11.94
N ARG A 202 10.48 -20.83 -12.06
CA ARG A 202 10.36 -21.60 -13.31
C ARG A 202 8.91 -21.94 -13.68
N ALA A 203 8.04 -22.05 -12.68
CA ALA A 203 6.61 -22.31 -12.89
C ALA A 203 5.84 -21.07 -13.36
N LEU A 204 6.43 -19.87 -13.29
CA LEU A 204 5.78 -18.66 -13.77
C LEU A 204 5.56 -18.72 -15.29
N GLY A 205 4.35 -18.38 -15.71
CA GLY A 205 4.04 -18.07 -17.11
C GLY A 205 4.61 -16.70 -17.52
N PRO A 206 4.09 -16.11 -18.61
CA PRO A 206 4.34 -14.72 -18.95
C PRO A 206 3.93 -13.80 -17.78
N ILE A 207 4.85 -12.92 -17.38
CA ILE A 207 4.68 -11.92 -16.31
C ILE A 207 5.18 -10.58 -16.82
N ASP A 208 4.59 -9.50 -16.33
CA ASP A 208 4.96 -8.12 -16.71
C ASP A 208 6.13 -7.59 -15.87
N GLY A 209 6.34 -8.18 -14.68
CA GLY A 209 7.45 -7.87 -13.80
C GLY A 209 7.50 -8.86 -12.64
N LEU A 210 8.56 -8.81 -11.84
CA LEU A 210 8.73 -9.65 -10.65
C LEU A 210 9.20 -8.81 -9.47
N VAL A 211 8.62 -9.05 -8.29
CA VAL A 211 9.21 -8.59 -7.03
C VAL A 211 9.77 -9.79 -6.28
N LEU A 212 11.03 -9.69 -5.85
CA LEU A 212 11.65 -10.65 -4.96
C LEU A 212 11.63 -10.12 -3.53
N GLU A 213 11.00 -10.86 -2.62
CA GLU A 213 11.17 -10.63 -1.18
C GLU A 213 12.39 -11.43 -0.70
N ALA A 214 13.57 -10.83 -0.85
CA ALA A 214 14.86 -11.48 -0.63
C ALA A 214 15.26 -11.53 0.86
N LEU A 215 16.36 -12.22 1.16
CA LEU A 215 16.93 -12.29 2.51
C LEU A 215 17.91 -11.14 2.76
N GLY A 216 18.00 -10.70 4.02
CA GLY A 216 19.01 -9.71 4.46
C GLY A 216 18.96 -8.42 3.64
N SER A 217 20.09 -8.01 3.06
CA SER A 217 20.20 -6.80 2.26
C SER A 217 19.86 -7.00 0.77
N GLY A 218 19.04 -8.00 0.41
CA GLY A 218 18.64 -8.25 -0.98
C GLY A 218 19.26 -9.48 -1.64
N ASN A 219 19.55 -10.54 -0.87
CA ASN A 219 20.23 -11.74 -1.36
C ASN A 219 19.27 -12.93 -1.49
N VAL A 220 19.51 -13.77 -2.49
CA VAL A 220 18.80 -15.02 -2.74
C VAL A 220 19.79 -16.18 -2.88
N SER A 221 19.28 -17.42 -2.95
CA SER A 221 20.12 -18.58 -3.23
C SER A 221 20.70 -18.52 -4.65
N ALA A 222 21.81 -19.22 -4.90
CA ALA A 222 22.43 -19.25 -6.22
C ALA A 222 21.52 -19.81 -7.33
N CYS A 223 20.70 -20.82 -7.00
CA CYS A 223 19.72 -21.36 -7.95
C CYS A 223 18.61 -20.35 -8.27
N MET A 224 18.04 -19.71 -7.24
CA MET A 224 17.03 -18.66 -7.41
C MET A 224 17.61 -17.49 -8.22
N GLY A 225 18.80 -17.01 -7.89
CA GLY A 225 19.49 -15.96 -8.64
C GLY A 225 19.75 -16.33 -10.10
N GLY A 226 20.10 -17.60 -10.38
CA GLY A 226 20.21 -18.12 -11.73
C GLY A 226 18.91 -18.08 -12.53
N ALA A 227 17.76 -18.30 -11.90
CA ALA A 227 16.45 -18.19 -12.55
C ALA A 227 16.03 -16.72 -12.76
N VAL A 228 16.29 -15.85 -11.78
CA VAL A 228 16.08 -14.40 -11.89
C VAL A 228 16.91 -13.81 -13.03
N ALA A 229 18.18 -14.20 -13.14
CA ALA A 229 19.05 -13.78 -14.24
C ALA A 229 18.49 -14.14 -15.62
N LYS A 230 17.76 -15.27 -15.75
CA LYS A 230 17.08 -15.64 -17.01
C LYS A 230 15.90 -14.73 -17.31
N LEU A 231 15.16 -14.28 -16.30
CA LEU A 231 14.06 -13.31 -16.48
C LEU A 231 14.59 -11.93 -16.89
N LEU A 232 15.63 -11.44 -16.21
CA LEU A 232 16.29 -10.18 -16.55
C LEU A 232 16.79 -10.15 -17.99
N ARG A 233 17.47 -11.22 -18.44
CA ARG A 233 17.92 -11.34 -19.85
C ARG A 233 16.80 -11.38 -20.87
N ARG A 234 15.58 -11.74 -20.46
CA ARG A 234 14.37 -11.69 -21.31
C ARG A 234 13.70 -10.31 -21.29
N GLY A 235 14.27 -9.34 -20.57
CA GLY A 235 13.72 -8.00 -20.43
C GLY A 235 12.58 -7.88 -19.42
N VAL A 236 12.36 -8.89 -18.57
CA VAL A 236 11.36 -8.80 -17.50
C VAL A 236 11.94 -7.92 -16.37
N PRO A 237 11.28 -6.80 -16.00
CA PRO A 237 11.70 -5.97 -14.89
C PRO A 237 11.66 -6.76 -13.57
N VAL A 238 12.73 -6.70 -12.79
CA VAL A 238 12.81 -7.35 -11.47
C VAL A 238 13.17 -6.31 -10.41
N VAL A 239 12.36 -6.23 -9.37
CA VAL A 239 12.63 -5.43 -8.18
C VAL A 239 12.97 -6.33 -7.00
N VAL A 240 14.05 -6.03 -6.29
CA VAL A 240 14.52 -6.78 -5.13
C VAL A 240 14.19 -5.99 -3.87
N ALA A 241 13.18 -6.47 -3.15
CA ALA A 241 12.86 -6.06 -1.79
C ALA A 241 13.48 -7.05 -0.78
N THR A 242 13.17 -6.87 0.51
CA THR A 242 13.65 -7.77 1.57
C THR A 242 12.53 -8.19 2.50
N SER A 243 12.66 -9.39 3.08
CA SER A 243 11.83 -9.87 4.18
C SER A 243 12.19 -9.23 5.51
N VAL A 244 13.31 -8.48 5.59
CA VAL A 244 13.71 -7.75 6.80
C VAL A 244 12.80 -6.53 6.95
N PRO A 245 12.08 -6.36 8.09
CA PRO A 245 11.10 -5.28 8.24
C PRO A 245 11.68 -3.86 8.18
N TYR A 246 12.95 -3.69 8.57
CA TYR A 246 13.59 -2.38 8.66
C TYR A 246 14.95 -2.39 7.97
N GLY A 247 15.18 -1.40 7.12
CA GLY A 247 16.46 -1.21 6.43
C GLY A 247 16.35 -1.19 4.91
N GLU A 248 17.42 -0.70 4.29
CA GLU A 248 17.50 -0.54 2.84
C GLU A 248 18.05 -1.80 2.16
N VAL A 249 17.47 -2.18 1.03
CA VAL A 249 18.12 -3.09 0.09
C VAL A 249 19.23 -2.35 -0.63
N SER A 250 20.47 -2.65 -0.24
CA SER A 250 21.68 -2.19 -0.90
C SER A 250 22.41 -3.38 -1.52
N PHE A 251 22.71 -3.28 -2.82
CA PHE A 251 23.36 -4.32 -3.61
C PHE A 251 24.85 -4.43 -3.29
N ALA A 252 25.17 -4.90 -2.08
CA ALA A 252 26.54 -4.95 -1.56
C ALA A 252 27.28 -6.27 -1.87
N TYR A 253 26.55 -7.38 -2.07
CA TYR A 253 27.15 -8.72 -2.16
C TYR A 253 27.12 -9.26 -3.59
N GLY A 254 28.24 -9.83 -4.04
CA GLY A 254 28.37 -10.54 -5.32
C GLY A 254 27.99 -12.03 -5.24
N GLY A 255 28.32 -12.78 -6.29
CA GLY A 255 27.97 -14.20 -6.44
C GLY A 255 26.57 -14.41 -7.05
N ALA A 256 26.27 -15.64 -7.48
CA ALA A 256 25.12 -15.91 -8.36
C ALA A 256 23.73 -15.51 -7.78
N GLY A 257 23.60 -15.41 -6.46
CA GLY A 257 22.39 -14.92 -5.78
C GLY A 257 22.56 -13.62 -5.00
N GLY A 258 23.73 -12.97 -5.11
CA GLY A 258 24.01 -11.71 -4.44
C GLY A 258 23.35 -10.53 -5.15
N GLY A 259 22.88 -9.55 -4.37
CA GLY A 259 22.21 -8.35 -4.89
C GLY A 259 23.05 -7.57 -5.90
N SER A 260 24.37 -7.45 -5.70
CA SER A 260 25.28 -6.78 -6.66
C SER A 260 25.25 -7.43 -8.03
N THR A 261 25.35 -8.77 -8.08
CA THR A 261 25.33 -9.51 -9.34
C THR A 261 23.99 -9.37 -10.06
N LEU A 262 22.87 -9.38 -9.32
CA LEU A 262 21.55 -9.17 -9.92
C LEU A 262 21.38 -7.73 -10.40
N GLY A 263 21.92 -6.76 -9.67
CA GLY A 263 21.97 -5.35 -10.06
C GLY A 263 22.74 -5.12 -11.37
N ASP A 264 23.90 -5.76 -11.52
CA ASP A 264 24.70 -5.70 -12.77
C ASP A 264 23.94 -6.29 -13.97
N LEU A 265 22.96 -7.17 -13.71
CA LEU A 265 22.06 -7.73 -14.73
C LEU A 265 20.78 -6.92 -14.94
N GLY A 266 20.62 -5.78 -14.25
CA GLY A 266 19.49 -4.87 -14.40
C GLY A 266 18.36 -5.06 -13.39
N ALA A 267 18.54 -5.85 -12.33
CA ALA A 267 17.60 -5.83 -11.21
C ALA A 267 17.64 -4.46 -10.51
N LEU A 268 16.51 -4.04 -9.95
CA LEU A 268 16.37 -2.77 -9.26
C LEU A 268 16.24 -3.01 -7.75
N PRO A 269 16.96 -2.26 -6.89
CA PRO A 269 16.71 -2.33 -5.45
C PRO A 269 15.39 -1.62 -5.12
N ALA A 270 14.62 -2.17 -4.20
CA ALA A 270 13.39 -1.53 -3.70
C ALA A 270 13.67 -0.38 -2.71
N GLY A 271 14.95 -0.08 -2.42
CA GLY A 271 15.33 0.84 -1.36
C GLY A 271 14.75 0.37 -0.02
N TYR A 272 13.89 1.22 0.57
CA TYR A 272 13.18 0.95 1.81
C TYR A 272 11.77 0.39 1.62
N LEU A 273 11.27 0.25 0.39
CA LEU A 273 9.91 -0.24 0.19
C LEU A 273 9.79 -1.73 0.56
N SER A 274 8.71 -2.09 1.26
CA SER A 274 8.34 -3.49 1.45
C SER A 274 8.09 -4.17 0.09
N ALA A 275 8.08 -5.50 0.04
CA ALA A 275 7.78 -6.22 -1.19
C ALA A 275 6.38 -5.86 -1.76
N SER A 276 5.39 -5.64 -0.90
CA SER A 276 4.05 -5.24 -1.32
C SER A 276 4.01 -3.83 -1.90
N GLN A 277 4.72 -2.87 -1.28
CA GLN A 277 4.86 -1.51 -1.80
C GLN A 277 5.69 -1.45 -3.09
N ALA A 278 6.78 -2.21 -3.17
CA ALA A 278 7.60 -2.35 -4.38
C ALA A 278 6.78 -2.87 -5.57
N ARG A 279 5.85 -3.80 -5.32
CA ARG A 279 4.91 -4.29 -6.35
C ARG A 279 4.01 -3.19 -6.88
N ILE A 280 3.47 -2.34 -6.01
CA ILE A 280 2.63 -1.19 -6.41
C ILE A 280 3.44 -0.15 -7.19
N ALA A 281 4.66 0.16 -6.74
CA ALA A 281 5.55 1.07 -7.44
C ALA A 281 5.91 0.55 -8.84
N LEU A 282 6.26 -0.74 -8.96
CA LEU A 282 6.54 -1.38 -10.24
C LEU A 282 5.31 -1.38 -11.15
N ALA A 283 4.13 -1.77 -10.63
CA ALA A 283 2.89 -1.75 -11.40
C ALA A 283 2.59 -0.36 -11.96
N THR A 284 2.74 0.66 -11.12
CA THR A 284 2.51 2.07 -11.49
C THR A 284 3.50 2.54 -12.54
N ALA A 285 4.77 2.18 -12.41
CA ALA A 285 5.79 2.54 -13.39
C ALA A 285 5.51 1.93 -14.77
N LEU A 286 5.20 0.63 -14.80
CA LEU A 286 4.90 -0.09 -16.04
C LEU A 286 3.64 0.45 -16.72
N ALA A 287 2.56 0.66 -15.97
CA ALA A 287 1.33 1.23 -16.50
C ALA A 287 1.53 2.64 -17.07
N SER A 288 2.33 3.46 -16.40
CA SER A 288 2.54 4.87 -16.76
C SER A 288 3.68 5.08 -17.77
N GLY A 289 4.39 4.02 -18.15
CA GLY A 289 5.52 4.08 -19.07
C GLY A 289 6.74 4.85 -18.55
N VAL A 290 6.89 5.01 -17.24
CA VAL A 290 8.06 5.66 -16.61
C VAL A 290 9.10 4.62 -16.20
N ASN A 291 10.34 5.07 -15.96
CA ASN A 291 11.38 4.18 -15.44
C ASN A 291 11.01 3.73 -14.00
N PRO A 292 10.92 2.41 -13.71
CA PRO A 292 10.58 1.95 -12.36
C PRO A 292 11.49 2.49 -11.26
N SER A 293 12.77 2.77 -11.54
CA SER A 293 13.69 3.32 -10.55
C SER A 293 13.30 4.71 -10.04
N SER A 294 12.41 5.45 -10.74
CA SER A 294 11.94 6.76 -10.25
C SER A 294 10.87 6.65 -9.16
N LEU A 295 10.28 5.47 -8.97
CA LEU A 295 9.21 5.23 -7.99
C LEU A 295 9.65 4.32 -6.82
N LEU A 296 10.79 3.63 -6.95
CA LEU A 296 11.45 2.82 -5.91
C LEU A 296 12.28 3.68 -4.96
#